data_AF-A0A5A9Z3N1-F1
#
_entry.id   AF-A0A5A9Z3N1-F1
#
_cell.length_a   1.000
_cell.length_b   1.000
_cell.length_c   1.000
_cell.angle_alpha   90.00
_cell.angle_beta   90.00
_cell.angle_gamma   90.00
#
_symmetry.space_group_name_H-M   'P 1'
#
loop_
_entity.id
_entity.type
_entity.pdbx_description
1 polymer ?
#
loop_
_entity_poly.entity_id
_entity_poly.type
_entity_poly.pdbx_seq_one_letter_code
_entity_poly.pdbx_strand_id
1 'polypeptide(L)'
;MASFRKSGTGWRAEVFKNSIRESATFPTKREAQDWATRRENEITAMRAGKVIRWTLSDVIDRYIRDISPLKDGSAKEILRLKAVQRDPISKMVMQDIAPVDLANWRDRRLQAVKPSSCLREISSLRAVRSQAKKREWGYVDHDPWPDVTKPQPTPPRQTVFQAGQAERIAGALGYLGGVPVSKRQEAAVALLFFQERHPEALPYLDRLPQLGAPTDLPKPRLIHKKGRRTISA
;
A
#
# COMPACT_ATOMS: atom_id res chain seq x y z
N MET A 1 -25.01 20.37 28.84
CA MET A 1 -25.47 21.76 28.94
C MET A 1 -25.45 22.10 30.41
N ALA A 2 -24.56 22.99 30.81
CA ALA A 2 -24.35 23.33 32.21
C ALA A 2 -25.48 24.23 32.75
N SER A 3 -25.91 23.97 33.99
CA SER A 3 -26.84 24.85 34.73
C SER A 3 -26.09 25.67 35.76
N PHE A 4 -26.47 26.94 35.90
CA PHE A 4 -25.84 27.87 36.84
C PHE A 4 -26.87 28.36 37.84
N ARG A 5 -26.59 28.23 39.13
CA ARG A 5 -27.46 28.68 40.22
C ARG A 5 -26.72 29.65 41.14
N LYS A 6 -27.37 30.73 41.54
CA LYS A 6 -26.82 31.65 42.55
C LYS A 6 -26.95 31.00 43.93
N SER A 7 -25.84 30.88 44.65
CA SER A 7 -25.77 30.40 46.03
C SER A 7 -25.31 31.56 46.93
N GLY A 8 -25.63 31.56 48.22
CA GLY A 8 -25.53 32.74 49.10
C GLY A 8 -24.23 33.55 48.99
N THR A 9 -23.08 32.88 48.79
CA THR A 9 -21.76 33.52 48.67
C THR A 9 -21.12 33.41 47.27
N GLY A 10 -21.83 32.96 46.24
CA GLY A 10 -21.27 32.78 44.89
C GLY A 10 -22.19 32.15 43.83
N TRP A 11 -21.59 31.54 42.82
CA TRP A 11 -22.22 30.89 41.68
C TRP A 11 -21.89 29.39 41.66
N ARG A 12 -22.90 28.53 41.75
CA ARG A 12 -22.75 27.09 41.54
C ARG A 12 -22.97 26.75 40.08
N ALA A 13 -21.98 26.12 39.45
CA ALA A 13 -22.10 25.47 38.15
C ALA A 13 -22.38 23.97 38.36
N GLU A 14 -23.33 23.43 37.62
CA GLU A 14 -23.70 22.02 37.58
C GLU A 14 -23.56 21.53 36.13
N VAL A 15 -22.70 20.55 35.91
CA VAL A 15 -22.48 19.94 34.60
C VAL A 15 -23.09 18.55 34.61
N PHE A 16 -23.98 18.28 33.65
CA PHE A 16 -24.48 16.94 33.35
C PHE A 16 -24.23 16.62 31.89
N LYS A 17 -23.29 15.72 31.63
CA LYS A 17 -22.93 15.30 30.27
C LYS A 17 -22.46 13.84 30.32
N ASN A 18 -22.92 13.02 29.37
CA ASN A 18 -22.53 11.61 29.26
C ASN A 18 -22.70 10.77 30.55
N SER A 19 -23.79 10.98 31.30
CA SER A 19 -24.11 10.31 32.56
C SER A 19 -23.16 10.60 33.74
N ILE A 20 -22.26 11.57 33.61
CA ILE A 20 -21.46 12.11 34.71
C ILE A 20 -22.09 13.44 35.15
N ARG A 21 -22.32 13.57 36.46
CA ARG A 21 -22.86 14.78 37.09
C ARG A 21 -21.85 15.33 38.08
N GLU A 22 -21.40 16.55 37.84
CA GLU A 22 -20.46 17.25 38.72
C GLU A 22 -20.93 18.68 38.98
N SER A 23 -20.55 19.23 40.13
CA SER A 23 -20.90 20.59 40.49
C SER A 23 -19.76 21.25 41.25
N ALA A 24 -19.56 22.54 41.02
CA ALA A 24 -18.57 23.35 41.70
C ALA A 24 -19.11 24.77 41.95
N THR A 25 -18.61 25.44 42.98
CA THR A 25 -19.05 26.80 43.36
C THR A 25 -17.88 27.77 43.20
N PHE A 26 -18.15 28.92 42.59
CA PHE A 26 -17.18 29.96 42.28
C PHE A 26 -17.65 31.34 42.76
N PRO A 27 -16.77 32.29 43.05
CA PRO A 27 -17.16 33.65 43.44
C PRO A 27 -17.92 34.38 42.32
N THR A 28 -17.53 34.18 41.05
CA THR A 28 -18.12 34.87 39.91
C THR A 28 -18.82 33.94 38.92
N LYS A 29 -19.81 34.47 38.18
CA LYS A 29 -20.52 33.74 37.12
C LYS A 29 -19.59 33.34 35.97
N ARG A 30 -18.60 34.19 35.66
CA ARG A 30 -17.66 33.99 34.57
C ARG A 30 -16.74 32.80 34.85
N GLU A 31 -16.16 32.73 36.04
CA GLU A 31 -15.33 31.57 36.44
C GLU A 31 -16.14 30.27 36.46
N ALA A 32 -17.40 30.33 36.90
CA ALA A 32 -18.32 29.20 36.85
C ALA A 32 -18.56 28.71 35.41
N GLN A 33 -18.70 29.64 34.46
CA GLN A 33 -18.87 29.35 33.04
C GLN A 33 -17.59 28.76 32.43
N ASP A 34 -16.43 29.35 32.69
CA ASP A 34 -15.13 28.89 32.18
C ASP A 34 -14.80 27.48 32.71
N TRP A 35 -15.07 27.22 33.99
CA TRP A 35 -14.96 25.88 34.57
C TRP A 35 -15.92 24.89 33.92
N ALA A 36 -17.19 25.28 33.73
CA ALA A 36 -18.18 24.40 33.11
C ALA A 36 -17.79 24.02 31.67
N THR A 37 -17.30 24.98 30.87
CA THR A 37 -16.81 24.72 29.51
C THR A 37 -15.58 23.81 29.51
N ARG A 38 -14.59 24.10 30.36
CA ARG A 38 -13.41 23.24 30.51
C ARG A 38 -13.81 21.82 30.91
N ARG A 39 -14.71 21.68 31.89
CA ARG A 39 -15.12 20.37 32.40
C ARG A 39 -16.01 19.60 31.43
N GLU A 40 -16.88 20.26 30.68
CA GLU A 40 -17.62 19.63 29.59
C GLU A 40 -16.68 19.12 28.49
N ASN A 41 -15.60 19.84 28.18
CA ASN A 41 -14.56 19.39 27.23
C ASN A 41 -13.79 18.18 27.79
N GLU A 42 -13.40 18.21 29.06
CA GLU A 42 -12.74 17.09 29.75
C GLU A 42 -13.64 15.85 29.80
N ILE A 43 -14.93 15.97 30.15
CA ILE A 43 -15.89 14.86 30.16
C ILE A 43 -16.13 14.30 28.75
N THR A 44 -16.11 15.17 27.74
CA THR A 44 -16.19 14.76 26.33
C THR A 44 -14.94 13.96 25.93
N ALA A 45 -13.75 14.41 26.34
CA ALA A 45 -12.50 13.69 26.16
C ALA A 45 -12.42 12.39 27.00
N MET A 46 -13.02 12.35 28.20
CA MET A 46 -13.03 11.19 29.09
C MET A 46 -13.98 10.07 28.64
N ARG A 47 -15.05 10.36 27.89
CA ARG A 47 -15.83 9.29 27.23
C ARG A 47 -15.08 8.69 26.05
N ALA A 48 -14.17 9.45 25.42
CA ALA A 48 -13.12 8.86 24.58
C ALA A 48 -12.10 8.03 25.39
N GLY A 49 -12.24 7.97 26.72
CA GLY A 49 -11.44 7.19 27.67
C GLY A 49 -11.99 5.79 28.01
N LYS A 50 -13.05 5.31 27.34
CA LYS A 50 -13.36 3.86 27.25
C LYS A 50 -12.81 3.22 25.96
N VAL A 51 -11.87 3.90 25.32
CA VAL A 51 -11.20 3.43 24.11
C VAL A 51 -10.12 2.45 24.54
N ILE A 52 -10.33 1.17 24.24
CA ILE A 52 -9.24 0.20 24.14
C ILE A 52 -8.22 0.85 23.20
N ARG A 53 -7.06 1.24 23.73
CA ARG A 53 -5.99 1.84 22.93
C ARG A 53 -5.31 0.71 22.16
N TRP A 54 -5.67 0.58 20.89
CA TRP A 54 -5.08 -0.41 20.00
C TRP A 54 -3.72 0.11 19.51
N THR A 55 -2.67 -0.69 19.66
CA THR A 55 -1.41 -0.39 18.99
C THR A 55 -1.57 -0.62 17.48
N LEU A 56 -0.72 0.00 16.67
CA LEU A 56 -0.68 -0.29 15.24
C LEU A 56 -0.47 -1.79 14.99
N SER A 57 0.32 -2.48 15.81
CA SER A 57 0.50 -3.93 15.72
C SER A 57 -0.81 -4.69 15.90
N ASP A 58 -1.59 -4.38 16.93
CA ASP A 58 -2.86 -5.07 17.19
C ASP A 58 -3.87 -4.87 16.04
N VAL A 59 -3.91 -3.65 15.49
CA VAL A 59 -4.77 -3.33 14.35
C VAL A 59 -4.30 -4.08 13.10
N ILE A 60 -2.99 -4.20 12.88
CA ILE A 60 -2.42 -4.98 11.77
C ILE A 60 -2.78 -6.47 11.93
N ASP A 61 -2.66 -7.05 13.12
CA ASP A 61 -2.99 -8.46 13.35
C ASP A 61 -4.46 -8.74 13.04
N ARG A 62 -5.35 -7.87 13.52
CA ARG A 62 -6.77 -7.94 13.18
C ARG A 62 -7.00 -7.82 11.67
N TYR A 63 -6.32 -6.89 11.01
CA TYR A 63 -6.45 -6.68 9.57
C TYR A 63 -5.99 -7.88 8.76
N ILE A 64 -4.86 -8.49 9.16
CA ILE A 64 -4.33 -9.70 8.54
C ILE A 64 -5.29 -10.88 8.70
N ARG A 65 -5.98 -10.98 9.84
CA ARG A 65 -6.94 -12.05 10.10
C ARG A 65 -8.27 -11.85 9.36
N ASP A 66 -8.82 -10.65 9.43
CA ASP A 66 -10.21 -10.39 9.04
C ASP A 66 -10.34 -9.89 7.58
N ILE A 67 -9.33 -9.19 7.04
CA ILE A 67 -9.43 -8.45 5.76
C ILE A 67 -8.47 -8.94 4.69
N SER A 68 -7.17 -9.10 5.01
CA SER A 68 -6.17 -9.50 4.01
C SER A 68 -6.49 -10.82 3.28
N PRO A 69 -7.07 -11.88 3.90
CA PRO A 69 -7.34 -13.14 3.21
C PRO A 69 -8.37 -13.01 2.08
N LEU A 70 -9.21 -11.97 2.13
CA LEU A 70 -10.26 -11.70 1.14
C LEU A 70 -9.72 -11.03 -0.13
N LYS A 71 -8.43 -10.68 -0.17
CA LYS A 71 -7.81 -9.94 -1.29
C LYS A 71 -6.95 -10.84 -2.16
N ASP A 72 -6.97 -10.53 -3.45
CA ASP A 72 -5.98 -11.06 -4.39
C ASP A 72 -4.57 -10.59 -4.01
N GLY A 73 -3.64 -11.54 -3.92
CA GLY A 73 -2.25 -11.25 -3.53
C GLY A 73 -2.05 -11.00 -2.03
N SER A 74 -2.98 -11.45 -1.19
CA SER A 74 -2.93 -11.39 0.28
C SER A 74 -1.56 -11.76 0.87
N ALA A 75 -0.92 -12.83 0.37
CA ALA A 75 0.39 -13.30 0.85
C ALA A 75 1.46 -12.19 0.84
N LYS A 76 1.50 -11.37 -0.22
CA LYS A 76 2.48 -10.28 -0.35
C LYS A 76 2.13 -9.11 0.57
N GLU A 77 0.84 -8.84 0.79
CA GLU A 77 0.39 -7.81 1.74
C GLU A 77 0.72 -8.21 3.18
N ILE A 78 0.41 -9.44 3.58
CA ILE A 78 0.70 -9.98 4.91
C ILE A 78 2.21 -9.89 5.19
N LEU A 79 3.06 -10.26 4.23
CA LEU A 79 4.51 -10.15 4.40
C LEU A 79 4.96 -8.70 4.65
N ARG A 80 4.41 -7.73 3.92
CA ARG A 80 4.69 -6.29 4.12
C ARG A 80 4.22 -5.81 5.48
N LEU A 81 2.99 -6.16 5.88
CA LEU A 81 2.43 -5.76 7.17
C LEU A 81 3.22 -6.35 8.34
N LYS A 82 3.63 -7.62 8.26
CA LYS A 82 4.55 -8.26 9.22
C LYS A 82 5.93 -7.61 9.23
N ALA A 83 6.40 -7.06 8.12
CA ALA A 83 7.64 -6.28 8.10
C ALA A 83 7.47 -4.96 8.88
N VAL A 84 6.33 -4.28 8.75
CA VAL A 84 6.02 -3.07 9.54
C VAL A 84 5.90 -3.39 11.03
N GLN A 85 5.34 -4.54 11.42
CA GLN A 85 5.27 -4.97 12.82
C GLN A 85 6.63 -5.13 13.50
N ARG A 86 7.73 -5.22 12.74
CA ARG A 86 9.10 -5.25 13.29
C ARG A 86 9.67 -3.86 13.56
N ASP A 87 9.09 -2.80 13.00
CA ASP A 87 9.53 -1.43 13.22
C ASP A 87 8.93 -0.87 14.52
N PRO A 88 9.64 0.02 15.26
CA PRO A 88 9.12 0.65 16.47
C PRO A 88 7.75 1.34 16.33
N ILE A 89 7.40 1.84 15.13
CA ILE A 89 6.08 2.47 14.90
C ILE A 89 4.91 1.54 15.21
N SER A 90 5.09 0.23 15.08
CA SER A 90 4.05 -0.77 15.35
C SER A 90 3.60 -0.79 16.81
N LYS A 91 4.46 -0.37 17.74
CA LYS A 91 4.18 -0.32 19.18
C LYS A 91 3.42 0.94 19.58
N MET A 92 3.35 1.93 18.69
CA MET A 92 2.63 3.17 18.96
C MET A 92 1.12 2.91 18.95
N VAL A 93 0.43 3.63 19.83
CA VAL A 93 -1.02 3.67 19.88
C VAL A 93 -1.53 4.31 18.60
N MET A 94 -2.49 3.67 17.95
CA MET A 94 -2.97 4.07 16.62
C MET A 94 -3.47 5.52 16.63
N GLN A 95 -4.15 5.97 17.68
CA GLN A 95 -4.62 7.35 17.82
C GLN A 95 -3.49 8.39 17.96
N ASP A 96 -2.32 7.98 18.44
CA ASP A 96 -1.22 8.89 18.78
C ASP A 96 -0.20 9.03 17.62
N ILE A 97 -0.37 8.28 16.52
CA ILE A 97 0.53 8.34 15.36
C ILE A 97 0.34 9.65 14.60
N ALA A 98 1.37 10.49 14.63
CA ALA A 98 1.43 11.76 13.93
C ALA A 98 2.14 11.65 12.56
N PRO A 99 2.02 12.66 11.67
CA PRO A 99 2.73 12.68 10.39
C PRO A 99 4.24 12.53 10.52
N VAL A 100 4.84 13.09 11.57
CA VAL A 100 6.29 12.99 11.86
C VAL A 100 6.72 11.55 12.13
N ASP A 101 5.90 10.74 12.79
CA ASP A 101 6.22 9.34 13.08
C ASP A 101 6.23 8.51 11.80
N LEU A 102 5.25 8.77 10.92
CA LEU A 102 5.17 8.14 9.61
C LEU A 102 6.32 8.55 8.69
N ALA A 103 6.75 9.82 8.74
CA ALA A 103 7.93 10.29 8.00
C ALA A 103 9.20 9.59 8.51
N ASN A 104 9.39 9.51 9.83
CA ASN A 104 10.53 8.83 10.44
C ASN A 104 10.54 7.33 10.10
N TRP A 105 9.38 6.67 10.12
CA TRP A 105 9.25 5.28 9.67
C TRP A 105 9.62 5.13 8.19
N ARG A 106 9.09 5.99 7.31
CA ARG A 106 9.40 6.00 5.88
C ARG A 106 10.91 6.12 5.66
N ASP A 107 11.56 7.03 6.36
CA ASP A 107 12.99 7.31 6.18
C ASP A 107 13.85 6.14 6.66
N ARG A 108 13.49 5.49 7.79
CA ARG A 108 14.10 4.22 8.21
C ARG A 108 13.91 3.11 7.18
N ARG A 109 12.71 2.98 6.61
CA ARG A 109 12.42 1.96 5.59
C ARG A 109 13.21 2.19 4.31
N LEU A 110 13.38 3.43 3.88
CA LEU A 110 14.15 3.76 2.68
C LEU A 110 15.65 3.42 2.79
N GLN A 111 16.19 3.22 4.00
CA GLN A 111 17.55 2.69 4.19
C GLN A 111 17.65 1.19 3.85
N ALA A 112 16.53 0.45 3.91
CA ALA A 112 16.51 -1.00 3.72
C ALA A 112 15.83 -1.44 2.41
N VAL A 113 14.95 -0.62 1.84
CA VAL A 113 14.16 -0.99 0.65
C VAL A 113 14.12 0.09 -0.42
N LYS A 114 13.89 -0.34 -1.65
CA LYS A 114 13.68 0.57 -2.79
C LYS A 114 12.41 1.41 -2.61
N PRO A 115 12.35 2.63 -3.19
CA PRO A 115 11.17 3.50 -3.10
C PRO A 115 9.85 2.83 -3.52
N SER A 116 9.87 2.02 -4.58
CA SER A 116 8.69 1.27 -5.03
C SER A 116 8.18 0.25 -4.01
N SER A 117 9.06 -0.34 -3.20
CA SER A 117 8.67 -1.22 -2.09
C SER A 117 8.08 -0.42 -0.94
N CYS A 118 8.70 0.71 -0.58
CA CYS A 118 8.18 1.61 0.45
C CYS A 118 6.79 2.13 0.08
N LEU A 119 6.53 2.47 -1.18
CA LEU A 119 5.21 2.89 -1.65
C LEU A 119 4.15 1.80 -1.48
N ARG A 120 4.49 0.53 -1.73
CA ARG A 120 3.58 -0.61 -1.49
C ARG A 120 3.28 -0.79 -0.01
N GLU A 121 4.26 -0.60 0.86
CA GLU A 121 4.07 -0.65 2.32
C GLU A 121 3.18 0.50 2.80
N ILE A 122 3.41 1.73 2.32
CA ILE A 122 2.54 2.89 2.58
C ILE A 122 1.10 2.60 2.15
N SER A 123 0.91 2.01 0.96
CA SER A 123 -0.42 1.64 0.46
C SER A 123 -1.13 0.64 1.39
N SER A 124 -0.41 -0.38 1.86
CA SER A 124 -0.95 -1.34 2.84
C SER A 124 -1.30 -0.67 4.17
N LEU A 125 -0.45 0.21 4.71
CA LEU A 125 -0.75 0.91 5.96
C LEU A 125 -1.90 1.92 5.84
N ARG A 126 -2.03 2.59 4.70
CA ARG A 126 -3.21 3.43 4.42
C ARG A 126 -4.49 2.61 4.44
N ALA A 127 -4.47 1.41 3.84
CA ALA A 127 -5.64 0.52 3.85
C ALA A 127 -6.00 0.06 5.27
N VAL A 128 -5.00 -0.28 6.10
CA VAL A 128 -5.19 -0.58 7.53
C VAL A 128 -5.80 0.61 8.27
N ARG A 129 -5.25 1.82 8.08
CA ARG A 129 -5.75 3.04 8.71
C ARG A 129 -7.18 3.36 8.28
N SER A 130 -7.49 3.26 7.00
CA SER A 130 -8.84 3.48 6.48
C SER A 130 -9.84 2.49 7.09
N GLN A 131 -9.48 1.21 7.25
CA GLN A 131 -10.34 0.24 7.91
C GLN A 131 -10.51 0.56 9.41
N ALA A 132 -9.43 0.94 10.10
CA ALA A 132 -9.48 1.36 11.50
C ALA A 132 -10.37 2.58 11.75
N LYS A 133 -10.47 3.47 10.74
CA LYS A 133 -11.34 4.65 10.77
C LYS A 133 -12.82 4.35 10.53
N LYS A 134 -13.16 3.26 9.83
CA LYS A 134 -14.57 2.91 9.57
C LYS A 134 -15.32 2.74 10.88
N ARG A 135 -16.61 3.12 10.88
CA ARG A 135 -17.47 3.08 12.08
C ARG A 135 -17.53 1.70 12.75
N GLU A 136 -17.40 0.63 11.97
CA GLU A 136 -17.37 -0.75 12.47
C GLU A 136 -16.21 -1.02 13.45
N TRP A 137 -15.04 -0.43 13.21
CA TRP A 137 -13.88 -0.58 14.10
C TRP A 137 -13.77 0.64 15.02
N GLY A 138 -13.93 1.85 14.47
CA GLY A 138 -14.04 3.08 15.23
C GLY A 138 -12.80 3.39 16.08
N TYR A 139 -11.62 2.92 15.66
CA TYR A 139 -10.39 3.06 16.45
C TYR A 139 -9.79 4.45 16.33
N VAL A 140 -9.96 5.11 15.19
CA VAL A 140 -9.40 6.43 14.91
C VAL A 140 -10.40 7.30 14.16
N ASP A 141 -10.30 8.61 14.36
CA ASP A 141 -11.15 9.62 13.75
C ASP A 141 -10.41 10.42 12.65
N HIS A 142 -9.09 10.57 12.77
CA HIS A 142 -8.24 11.32 11.87
C HIS A 142 -7.32 10.43 11.01
N ASP A 143 -6.88 10.98 9.89
CA ASP A 143 -5.92 10.37 8.97
C ASP A 143 -4.68 11.26 8.82
N PRO A 144 -3.50 10.84 9.31
CA PRO A 144 -2.25 11.63 9.20
C PRO A 144 -1.59 11.51 7.81
N TRP A 145 -2.01 10.56 6.97
CA TRP A 145 -1.36 10.31 5.66
C TRP A 145 -1.38 11.45 4.64
N PRO A 146 -2.39 12.36 4.60
CA PRO A 146 -2.38 13.51 3.71
C PRO A 146 -1.18 14.45 3.94
N ASP A 147 -0.70 14.55 5.18
CA ASP A 147 0.39 15.45 5.57
C ASP A 147 1.78 14.80 5.44
N VAL A 148 1.86 13.56 4.91
CA VAL A 148 3.10 12.82 4.75
C VAL A 148 3.52 12.80 3.28
N THR A 149 4.71 13.35 3.01
CA THR A 149 5.32 13.26 1.67
C THR A 149 5.65 11.81 1.31
N LYS A 150 5.25 11.37 0.12
CA LYS A 150 5.58 10.02 -0.37
C LYS A 150 6.96 10.00 -1.02
N PRO A 151 7.69 8.87 -0.98
CA PRO A 151 8.93 8.73 -1.72
C PRO A 151 8.66 8.76 -3.24
N GLN A 152 9.61 9.30 -4.00
CA GLN A 152 9.49 9.36 -5.46
C GLN A 152 9.48 7.96 -6.07
N PRO A 153 8.53 7.65 -6.99
CA PRO A 153 8.50 6.37 -7.65
C PRO A 153 9.74 6.19 -8.51
N THR A 154 10.33 4.99 -8.45
CA THR A 154 11.40 4.62 -9.39
C THR A 154 10.81 4.48 -10.80
N PRO A 155 11.46 4.97 -11.86
CA PRO A 155 10.99 4.75 -13.22
C PRO A 155 10.77 3.26 -13.48
N PRO A 156 9.70 2.86 -14.20
CA PRO A 156 9.48 1.48 -14.58
C PRO A 156 10.72 0.94 -15.29
N ARG A 157 11.17 -0.26 -14.91
CA ARG A 157 12.22 -0.92 -15.68
C ARG A 157 11.61 -1.33 -17.02
N GLN A 158 11.98 -0.64 -18.08
CA GLN A 158 11.76 -1.12 -19.44
C GLN A 158 12.89 -2.10 -19.75
N THR A 159 12.56 -3.38 -19.85
CA THR A 159 13.50 -4.39 -20.36
C THR A 159 13.12 -4.65 -21.79
N VAL A 160 13.91 -4.11 -22.71
CA VAL A 160 13.78 -4.31 -24.15
C VAL A 160 14.67 -5.50 -24.51
N PHE A 161 14.18 -6.41 -25.34
CA PHE A 161 15.03 -7.45 -25.91
C PHE A 161 16.03 -6.81 -26.87
N GLN A 162 17.33 -7.06 -26.68
CA GLN A 162 18.34 -6.66 -27.66
C GLN A 162 18.18 -7.48 -28.94
N ALA A 163 18.66 -6.95 -30.07
CA ALA A 163 18.71 -7.70 -31.33
C ALA A 163 19.44 -9.04 -31.14
N GLY A 164 18.88 -10.14 -31.66
CA GLY A 164 19.46 -11.47 -31.51
C GLY A 164 19.28 -12.10 -30.11
N GLN A 165 18.68 -11.41 -29.14
CA GLN A 165 18.55 -11.92 -27.77
C GLN A 165 17.48 -13.02 -27.67
N ALA A 166 16.36 -12.84 -28.35
CA ALA A 166 15.28 -13.83 -28.37
C ALA A 166 15.71 -15.13 -29.10
N GLU A 167 16.51 -15.01 -30.15
CA GLU A 167 17.11 -16.11 -30.89
C GLU A 167 18.12 -16.88 -30.02
N ARG A 168 18.94 -16.17 -29.23
CA ARG A 168 19.83 -16.80 -28.24
C ARG A 168 19.04 -17.51 -27.14
N ILE A 169 17.94 -16.93 -26.66
CA ILE A 169 17.06 -17.57 -25.67
C ILE A 169 16.41 -18.82 -26.29
N ALA A 170 15.93 -18.74 -27.53
CA ALA A 170 15.36 -19.87 -28.25
C ALA A 170 16.38 -21.00 -28.42
N GLY A 171 17.62 -20.68 -28.80
CA GLY A 171 18.72 -21.63 -28.89
C GLY A 171 19.04 -22.27 -27.54
N ALA A 172 19.08 -21.50 -26.45
CA ALA A 172 19.28 -22.01 -25.09
C ALA A 172 18.12 -22.92 -24.60
N LEU A 173 16.90 -22.69 -25.11
CA LEU A 173 15.75 -23.57 -24.91
C LEU A 173 15.79 -24.83 -25.81
N GLY A 174 16.85 -24.99 -26.60
CA GLY A 174 17.06 -26.13 -27.51
C GLY A 174 16.22 -26.06 -28.77
N TYR A 175 15.71 -24.87 -29.13
CA TYR A 175 14.94 -24.67 -30.36
C TYR A 175 15.84 -24.10 -31.45
N LEU A 176 16.13 -24.92 -32.46
CA LEU A 176 16.93 -24.55 -33.64
C LEU A 176 16.08 -24.40 -34.90
N GLY A 177 14.75 -24.44 -34.76
CA GLY A 177 13.78 -24.41 -35.87
C GLY A 177 13.01 -25.73 -36.04
N GLY A 178 11.92 -25.67 -36.79
CA GLY A 178 11.04 -26.82 -37.07
C GLY A 178 9.85 -26.94 -36.12
N VAL A 179 9.28 -28.14 -36.00
CA VAL A 179 8.15 -28.39 -35.09
C VAL A 179 8.68 -28.56 -33.67
N PRO A 180 8.21 -27.79 -32.67
CA PRO A 180 8.65 -27.96 -31.29
C PRO A 180 8.24 -29.32 -30.74
N VAL A 181 9.17 -30.04 -30.11
CA VAL A 181 8.95 -31.37 -29.50
C VAL A 181 8.90 -31.34 -27.97
N SER A 182 9.05 -30.16 -27.36
CA SER A 182 8.98 -29.99 -25.90
C SER A 182 8.36 -28.66 -25.49
N LYS A 183 7.89 -28.58 -24.24
CA LYS A 183 7.36 -27.33 -23.65
C LYS A 183 8.34 -26.17 -23.66
N ARG A 184 9.65 -26.45 -23.56
CA ARG A 184 10.70 -25.42 -23.67
C ARG A 184 10.79 -24.86 -25.09
N GLN A 185 10.69 -25.73 -26.09
CA GLN A 185 10.70 -25.32 -27.49
C GLN A 185 9.40 -24.63 -27.91
N GLU A 186 8.24 -25.05 -27.38
CA GLU A 186 6.97 -24.33 -27.58
C GLU A 186 7.07 -22.88 -27.05
N ALA A 187 7.68 -22.68 -25.88
CA ALA A 187 7.92 -21.35 -25.32
C ALA A 187 8.90 -20.51 -26.19
N ALA A 188 9.92 -21.15 -26.77
CA ALA A 188 10.83 -20.51 -27.72
C ALA A 188 10.10 -20.03 -28.99
N VAL A 189 9.22 -20.87 -29.55
CA VAL A 189 8.38 -20.50 -30.69
C VAL A 189 7.46 -19.32 -30.35
N ALA A 190 6.83 -19.34 -29.17
CA ALA A 190 5.97 -18.24 -28.72
C ALA A 190 6.74 -16.92 -28.57
N LEU A 191 7.98 -16.96 -28.05
CA LEU A 191 8.85 -15.79 -27.93
C LEU A 191 9.22 -15.21 -29.30
N LEU A 192 9.66 -16.06 -30.24
CA LEU A 192 10.03 -15.63 -31.60
C LEU A 192 8.82 -15.09 -32.36
N PHE A 193 7.65 -15.74 -32.22
CA PHE A 193 6.40 -15.28 -32.82
C PHE A 193 5.96 -13.92 -32.26
N PHE A 194 6.12 -13.70 -30.95
CA PHE A 194 5.82 -12.41 -30.32
C PHE A 194 6.72 -11.30 -30.87
N GLN A 195 8.02 -11.56 -31.02
CA GLN A 195 8.97 -10.61 -31.59
C GLN A 195 8.64 -10.26 -33.05
N GLU A 196 8.26 -11.24 -33.87
CA GLU A 196 7.90 -11.03 -35.28
C GLU A 196 6.65 -10.14 -35.43
N ARG A 197 5.71 -10.24 -34.49
CA ARG A 197 4.42 -9.53 -34.53
C ARG A 197 4.45 -8.16 -33.84
N HIS A 198 5.49 -7.88 -33.04
CA HIS A 198 5.66 -6.65 -32.27
C HIS A 198 7.08 -6.06 -32.43
N PRO A 199 7.50 -5.67 -33.65
CA PRO A 199 8.82 -5.07 -33.87
C PRO A 199 9.00 -3.74 -33.13
N GLU A 200 7.92 -3.03 -32.78
CA GLU A 200 7.90 -1.81 -31.98
C GLU A 200 8.37 -2.00 -30.52
N ALA A 201 8.49 -3.25 -30.05
CA ALA A 201 9.08 -3.57 -28.76
C ALA A 201 10.61 -3.39 -28.72
N LEU A 202 11.23 -2.92 -29.81
CA LEU A 202 12.65 -2.58 -29.96
C LEU A 202 12.85 -1.05 -30.01
N PRO A 203 13.09 -0.33 -28.91
CA PRO A 203 13.64 1.01 -28.97
C PRO A 203 15.15 0.91 -29.23
N TYR A 204 15.61 1.66 -30.25
CA TYR A 204 17.00 1.99 -30.58
C TYR A 204 17.84 0.92 -31.30
N LEU A 205 17.63 0.81 -32.61
CA LEU A 205 18.63 0.27 -33.55
C LEU A 205 19.65 1.33 -34.04
N ASP A 206 19.42 2.62 -33.77
CA ASP A 206 20.23 3.71 -34.35
C ASP A 206 21.44 4.19 -33.50
N ARG A 207 21.80 3.51 -32.40
CA ARG A 207 22.88 3.97 -31.50
C ARG A 207 23.89 2.91 -31.03
N LEU A 208 24.15 1.88 -31.83
CA LEU A 208 25.27 0.97 -31.53
C LEU A 208 26.39 1.13 -32.56
N PRO A 209 27.64 1.42 -32.12
CA PRO A 209 28.80 1.19 -32.94
C PRO A 209 28.81 -0.28 -33.34
N GLN A 210 29.10 -0.53 -34.61
CA GLN A 210 29.14 -1.84 -35.26
C GLN A 210 30.04 -2.83 -34.49
N LEU A 211 29.50 -3.46 -33.44
CA LEU A 211 30.15 -4.60 -32.78
C LEU A 211 29.98 -5.77 -33.73
N GLY A 212 31.10 -6.16 -34.34
CA GLY A 212 31.20 -7.17 -35.39
C GLY A 212 30.27 -8.36 -35.12
N ALA A 213 29.35 -8.57 -36.06
CA ALA A 213 28.42 -9.68 -36.03
C ALA A 213 29.20 -11.01 -36.00
N PRO A 214 28.79 -11.99 -35.17
CA PRO A 214 29.13 -13.37 -35.44
C PRO A 214 28.41 -13.77 -36.74
N THR A 215 29.19 -13.88 -37.80
CA THR A 215 28.82 -14.54 -39.05
C THR A 215 28.30 -15.95 -38.74
N ASP A 216 27.26 -16.38 -39.46
CA ASP A 216 26.62 -17.71 -39.43
C ASP A 216 25.59 -18.02 -38.32
N LEU A 217 24.48 -17.28 -38.30
CA LEU A 217 23.21 -17.87 -37.86
C LEU A 217 22.30 -18.14 -39.07
N PRO A 218 21.77 -19.39 -39.21
CA PRO A 218 20.92 -19.74 -40.33
C PRO A 218 19.62 -18.95 -40.28
N LYS A 219 19.28 -18.28 -41.38
CA LYS A 219 18.02 -17.52 -41.53
C LYS A 219 16.83 -18.48 -41.40
N PRO A 220 15.81 -18.17 -40.58
CA PRO A 220 14.63 -19.02 -40.45
C PRO A 220 13.85 -19.05 -41.77
N ARG A 221 13.60 -20.26 -42.29
CA ARG A 221 12.71 -20.46 -43.46
C ARG A 221 11.26 -20.36 -42.99
N LEU A 222 10.56 -19.32 -43.45
CA LEU A 222 9.11 -19.18 -43.31
C LEU A 222 8.40 -20.33 -44.05
N ILE A 223 7.65 -21.15 -43.31
CA ILE A 223 6.86 -22.25 -43.88
C ILE A 223 5.51 -21.68 -44.33
N HIS A 224 5.31 -21.49 -45.64
CA HIS A 224 3.98 -21.22 -46.19
C HIS A 224 3.09 -22.47 -46.10
N LYS A 225 2.06 -22.42 -45.25
CA LYS A 225 1.01 -23.46 -45.21
C LYS A 225 0.14 -23.38 -46.48
N LYS A 226 0.29 -24.35 -47.39
CA LYS A 226 -0.76 -24.73 -48.37
C LYS A 226 -1.52 -25.93 -47.83
N GLY A 227 -2.85 -25.87 -47.86
CA GLY A 227 -3.71 -27.05 -47.66
C GLY A 227 -5.13 -26.71 -47.27
N ARG A 228 -5.96 -26.32 -48.25
CA ARG A 228 -7.42 -26.47 -48.16
C ARG A 228 -7.75 -27.96 -48.21
N ARG A 229 -8.61 -28.45 -47.32
CA ARG A 229 -9.43 -29.64 -47.57
C ARG A 229 -10.89 -29.28 -47.32
N THR A 230 -11.65 -29.34 -48.40
CA THR A 230 -13.10 -29.40 -48.47
C THR A 230 -13.60 -30.66 -47.77
N ILE A 231 -14.68 -30.53 -46.99
CA ILE A 231 -15.48 -31.67 -46.52
C ILE A 231 -16.90 -31.41 -47.05
N SER A 232 -17.41 -32.33 -47.86
CA SER A 232 -18.83 -32.46 -48.21
C SER A 232 -19.25 -33.91 -47.97
N ALA A 233 -20.25 -34.09 -47.10
CA ALA A 233 -21.39 -34.98 -47.24
C ALA A 233 -22.38 -34.57 -46.14
#